data_AF-A0A2D8UPP6-F1
#
_entry.id   AF-A0A2D8UPP6-F1
#
_cell.length_a   1.000
_cell.length_b   1.000
_cell.length_c   1.000
_cell.angle_alpha   90.00
_cell.angle_beta   90.00
_cell.angle_gamma   90.00
#
_symmetry.space_group_name_H-M   'P 1'
#
loop_
_entity.id
_entity.type
_entity.pdbx_description
1 polymer ?
#
loop_
_entity_poly.entity_id
_entity_poly.type
_entity_poly.pdbx_seq_one_letter_code
_entity_poly.pdbx_strand_id
1 'polypeptide(L)'
;MKRKYLRDKVTVVLFFILTLNFSFGQSLEVLSVDKEYHDISLKKDSDVTYQLNLKKDGLYKFKVLQNGIDIRLQLFDSDGRELFNKDTPNSYTGYELIEYSPTKTDNYILKFVPRTYERNPEQGKINIFIHKLTKSELKRREEIAKELEAENEKLIQTLDIEHFWEAFDALKKAKTYRDSINLMQTVYIDRATNGFKDFIKKWSITPESMIKAIAKYPKFYNSIKQNTFKVKNSDSTIKEIVENFRAIYPGFKDKRVCFFIGNMNVGGTVSDNFLLIGTEIMAATQFNDLSELNPSFKEMFKDNVNVVQEIKKLVAHEYVHTQQTDQYDEEAIICPLLYDTLQEGIADFIGELISDVKLNSEMYSYGDKHEAELWEDFKNELCNTVSDNWLFNGEIKDKPSDLGYYIGYKIAEEYMKNAENKDEAIIEMIEMNDPIRFLQKSNYDQKKKQ
;
A
#
# COMPACT_ATOMS: atom_id res chain seq x y z
N MET A 1 -56.07 31.38 85.06
CA MET A 1 -56.22 30.00 84.55
C MET A 1 -55.32 29.84 83.31
N LYS A 2 -54.37 28.89 83.40
CA LYS A 2 -53.47 28.25 82.41
C LYS A 2 -53.32 28.77 80.93
N ARG A 3 -52.10 29.24 80.64
CA ARG A 3 -51.06 28.84 79.62
C ARG A 3 -51.36 28.56 78.11
N LYS A 4 -50.41 29.08 77.29
CA LYS A 4 -49.77 28.57 76.04
C LYS A 4 -50.55 28.75 74.72
N TYR A 5 -50.00 29.24 73.60
CA TYR A 5 -48.70 28.93 72.95
C TYR A 5 -48.11 30.12 72.14
N LEU A 6 -46.80 30.35 72.31
CA LEU A 6 -45.89 30.96 71.31
C LEU A 6 -45.24 29.82 70.49
N ARG A 7 -45.02 30.02 69.19
CA ARG A 7 -43.82 29.51 68.49
C ARG A 7 -43.57 30.22 67.14
N ASP A 8 -42.69 31.21 67.23
CA ASP A 8 -41.55 31.58 66.38
C ASP A 8 -41.48 31.12 64.90
N LYS A 9 -41.34 32.12 64.03
CA LYS A 9 -40.85 32.02 62.65
C LYS A 9 -39.33 31.76 62.67
N VAL A 10 -38.89 30.66 62.08
CA VAL A 10 -37.46 30.38 61.83
C VAL A 10 -37.12 30.86 60.43
N THR A 11 -36.30 31.91 60.33
CA THR A 11 -35.65 32.32 59.08
C THR A 11 -34.40 31.47 58.89
N VAL A 12 -34.37 30.65 57.85
CA VAL A 12 -33.20 29.86 57.45
C VAL A 12 -32.28 30.74 56.59
N VAL A 13 -31.07 30.99 57.08
CA VAL A 13 -29.99 31.65 56.32
C VAL A 13 -29.20 30.58 55.58
N LEU A 14 -29.25 30.62 54.25
CA LEU A 14 -28.45 29.76 53.37
C LEU A 14 -27.03 30.36 53.22
N PHE A 15 -26.03 29.66 53.73
CA PHE A 15 -24.62 29.92 53.45
C PHE A 15 -24.24 29.30 52.11
N PHE A 16 -23.91 30.13 51.12
CA PHE A 16 -23.24 29.69 49.89
C PHE A 16 -21.74 29.50 50.19
N ILE A 17 -21.28 28.25 50.21
CA ILE A 17 -19.85 27.92 50.21
C ILE A 17 -19.40 27.91 48.74
N LEU A 18 -18.62 28.91 48.36
CA LEU A 18 -17.97 28.99 47.04
C LEU A 18 -16.75 28.05 47.07
N THR A 19 -16.86 26.85 46.49
CA THR A 19 -15.69 25.98 46.29
C THR A 19 -14.90 26.47 45.09
N LEU A 20 -13.79 27.16 45.35
CA LEU A 20 -12.76 27.45 44.36
C LEU A 20 -12.08 26.13 43.94
N ASN A 21 -12.44 25.60 42.78
CA ASN A 21 -11.69 24.55 42.12
C ASN A 21 -10.37 25.14 41.61
N PHE A 22 -9.29 24.98 42.39
CA PHE A 22 -7.94 25.14 41.86
C PHE A 22 -7.63 23.93 40.97
N SER A 23 -7.82 24.08 39.66
CA SER A 23 -7.13 23.24 38.68
C SER A 23 -5.67 23.65 38.71
N PHE A 24 -4.81 22.84 39.33
CA PHE A 24 -3.38 22.92 39.07
C PHE A 24 -3.18 22.49 37.61
N GLY A 25 -3.02 23.47 36.72
CA GLY A 25 -2.58 23.20 35.35
C GLY A 25 -1.20 22.57 35.42
N GLN A 26 -1.14 21.25 35.24
CA GLN A 26 0.12 20.54 35.11
C GLN A 26 0.81 21.09 33.87
N SER A 27 1.98 21.72 34.03
CA SER A 27 2.75 22.22 32.90
C SER A 27 3.06 21.05 31.98
N LEU A 28 2.69 21.16 30.69
CA LEU A 28 2.99 20.13 29.70
C LEU A 28 4.50 19.91 29.62
N GLU A 29 4.90 18.65 29.49
CA GLU A 29 6.30 18.33 29.24
C GLU A 29 6.72 18.89 27.87
N VAL A 30 7.93 19.45 27.80
CA VAL A 30 8.47 20.03 26.57
C VAL A 30 9.36 19.01 25.87
N LEU A 31 9.03 18.66 24.64
CA LEU A 31 9.91 17.88 23.77
C LEU A 31 11.02 18.76 23.19
N SER A 32 12.24 18.29 23.32
CA SER A 32 13.41 18.87 22.67
C SER A 32 13.56 18.28 21.27
N VAL A 33 13.74 19.14 20.29
CA VAL A 33 14.18 18.75 18.94
C VAL A 33 15.56 18.08 19.05
N ASP A 34 15.78 17.06 18.22
CA ASP A 34 16.99 16.23 18.15
C ASP A 34 17.27 15.38 19.40
N LYS A 35 16.28 15.20 20.28
CA LYS A 35 16.33 14.25 21.40
C LYS A 35 15.42 13.05 21.12
N GLU A 36 15.94 11.85 21.37
CA GLU A 36 15.16 10.62 21.34
C GLU A 36 14.43 10.42 22.68
N TYR A 37 13.16 10.01 22.58
CA TYR A 37 12.33 9.62 23.71
C TYR A 37 11.82 8.21 23.46
N HIS A 38 11.95 7.31 24.44
CA HIS A 38 11.66 5.89 24.26
C HIS A 38 10.61 5.39 25.26
N ASP A 39 9.89 4.34 24.85
CA ASP A 39 8.99 3.56 25.70
C ASP A 39 7.88 4.39 26.38
N ILE A 40 7.46 5.50 25.76
CA ILE A 40 6.36 6.32 26.27
C ILE A 40 5.09 5.50 26.20
N SER A 41 4.51 5.22 27.36
CA SER A 41 3.34 4.36 27.48
C SER A 41 2.06 5.12 27.14
N LEU A 42 1.20 4.49 26.34
CA LEU A 42 -0.11 5.01 25.94
C LEU A 42 -1.19 4.00 26.32
N LYS A 43 -2.36 4.52 26.66
CA LYS A 43 -3.59 3.74 26.89
C LYS A 43 -4.64 4.20 25.89
N LYS A 44 -5.44 3.27 25.38
CA LYS A 44 -6.46 3.52 24.34
C LYS A 44 -7.38 4.71 24.63
N ASP A 45 -7.68 4.96 25.91
CA ASP A 45 -8.58 6.04 26.34
C ASP A 45 -7.86 7.29 26.87
N SER A 46 -6.54 7.43 26.61
CA SER A 46 -5.74 8.54 27.10
C SER A 46 -4.78 9.06 26.04
N ASP A 47 -4.99 10.32 25.67
CA ASP A 47 -4.03 11.07 24.87
C ASP A 47 -2.77 11.35 25.69
N VAL A 48 -1.64 11.44 24.98
CA VAL A 48 -0.41 12.02 25.53
C VAL A 48 -0.14 13.33 24.79
N THR A 49 0.09 14.39 25.55
CA THR A 49 0.28 15.75 25.01
C THR A 49 1.61 16.32 25.45
N TYR A 50 2.33 16.92 24.50
CA TYR A 50 3.59 17.60 24.74
C TYR A 50 3.58 19.01 24.15
N GLN A 51 4.37 19.89 24.74
CA GLN A 51 4.73 21.16 24.12
C GLN A 51 5.98 20.97 23.24
N LEU A 52 6.03 21.64 22.10
CA LEU A 52 7.14 21.57 21.15
C LEU A 52 7.48 22.95 20.63
N ASN A 53 8.72 23.41 20.85
CA ASN A 53 9.17 24.70 20.33
C ASN A 53 9.71 24.53 18.90
N LEU A 54 9.02 25.10 17.91
CA LEU A 54 9.46 25.09 16.53
C LEU A 54 9.74 26.50 16.05
N LYS A 55 10.79 26.64 15.23
CA LYS A 55 11.20 27.92 14.65
C LYS A 55 10.66 28.05 13.23
N LYS A 56 10.23 29.26 12.89
CA LYS A 56 9.83 29.64 11.53
C LYS A 56 10.89 29.20 10.51
N ASP A 57 10.43 28.74 9.35
CA ASP A 57 11.25 28.36 8.19
C ASP A 57 12.19 27.16 8.44
N GLY A 58 12.05 26.45 9.57
CA GLY A 58 12.66 25.14 9.75
C GLY A 58 11.87 24.06 9.00
N LEU A 59 12.54 23.01 8.56
CA LEU A 59 11.88 21.77 8.14
C LEU A 59 12.13 20.72 9.21
N TYR A 60 11.05 20.21 9.79
CA TYR A 60 11.10 19.25 10.89
C TYR A 60 10.53 17.92 10.46
N LYS A 61 11.28 16.83 10.66
CA LYS A 61 10.85 15.46 10.43
C LYS A 61 10.51 14.80 11.76
N PHE A 62 9.26 14.43 11.91
CA PHE A 62 8.73 13.67 13.03
C PHE A 62 8.86 12.18 12.68
N LYS A 63 9.54 11.43 13.54
CA LYS A 63 9.61 9.97 13.49
C LYS A 63 9.03 9.43 14.78
N VAL A 64 7.90 8.75 14.68
CA VAL A 64 7.21 8.17 15.85
C VAL A 64 7.06 6.68 15.62
N LEU A 65 7.79 5.87 16.38
CA LEU A 65 7.67 4.41 16.30
C LEU A 65 6.53 3.95 17.21
N GLN A 66 5.51 3.34 16.63
CA GLN A 66 4.43 2.64 17.33
C GLN A 66 4.85 1.22 17.68
N ASN A 67 4.52 0.81 18.91
CA ASN A 67 4.74 -0.54 19.39
C ASN A 67 3.53 -1.05 20.19
N GLY A 68 2.68 -1.81 19.52
CA GLY A 68 1.51 -2.44 20.12
C GLY A 68 0.33 -1.50 20.32
N ILE A 69 0.28 -0.35 19.65
CA ILE A 69 -0.86 0.58 19.70
C ILE A 69 -0.91 1.43 18.43
N ASP A 70 -2.11 1.58 17.88
CA ASP A 70 -2.37 2.49 16.77
C ASP A 70 -2.76 3.89 17.29
N ILE A 71 -2.15 4.93 16.71
CA ILE A 71 -2.29 6.31 17.15
C ILE A 71 -2.44 7.27 15.96
N ARG A 72 -3.09 8.40 16.25
CA ARG A 72 -3.13 9.56 15.39
C ARG A 72 -2.22 10.66 15.95
N LEU A 73 -1.46 11.32 15.09
CA LEU A 73 -0.62 12.47 15.43
C LEU A 73 -1.33 13.78 15.08
N GLN A 74 -1.44 14.67 16.05
CA GLN A 74 -2.01 16.01 15.86
C GLN A 74 -1.03 17.09 16.31
N LEU A 75 -0.88 18.15 15.51
CA LEU A 75 -0.12 19.33 15.87
C LEU A 75 -1.02 20.55 15.87
N PHE A 76 -0.98 21.33 16.94
CA PHE A 76 -1.72 22.59 17.08
C PHE A 76 -0.74 23.76 17.26
N ASP A 77 -1.12 24.94 16.77
CA ASP A 77 -0.41 26.17 17.11
C ASP A 77 -0.80 26.69 18.52
N SER A 78 -0.16 27.78 18.96
CA SER A 78 -0.46 28.40 20.25
C SER A 78 -1.87 28.98 20.37
N ASP A 79 -2.55 29.20 19.23
CA ASP A 79 -3.93 29.69 19.18
C ASP A 79 -4.95 28.53 19.23
N GLY A 80 -4.46 27.28 19.32
CA GLY A 80 -5.28 26.07 19.38
C GLY A 80 -5.80 25.59 18.02
N ARG A 81 -5.28 26.13 16.90
CA ARG A 81 -5.67 25.70 15.55
C ARG A 81 -4.94 24.41 15.18
N GLU A 82 -5.67 23.43 14.68
CA GLU A 82 -5.08 22.18 14.17
C GLU A 82 -4.33 22.46 12.85
N LEU A 83 -3.05 22.11 12.82
CA LEU A 83 -2.15 22.31 11.68
C LEU A 83 -2.03 21.06 10.84
N PHE A 84 -1.99 19.90 11.50
CA PHE A 84 -2.15 18.61 10.84
C PHE A 84 -2.77 17.60 11.79
N ASN A 85 -3.37 16.59 11.16
CA ASN A 85 -3.95 15.44 11.80
C ASN A 85 -3.65 14.23 10.91
N LYS A 86 -2.75 13.35 11.35
CA LYS A 86 -2.15 12.31 10.51
C LYS A 86 -2.21 10.94 11.17
N ASP A 87 -2.42 9.95 10.31
CA ASP A 87 -2.73 8.55 10.62
C ASP A 87 -2.20 7.73 9.45
N THR A 88 -0.89 7.51 9.41
CA THR A 88 -0.18 7.04 8.22
C THR A 88 0.23 5.56 8.28
N PRO A 89 0.45 4.91 9.44
CA PRO A 89 0.41 3.46 9.51
C PRO A 89 -0.97 2.99 9.98
N ASN A 90 -1.67 2.18 9.18
CA ASN A 90 -2.88 1.47 9.60
C ASN A 90 -2.55 0.21 10.43
N SER A 91 -1.44 0.20 11.17
CA SER A 91 -0.92 -0.96 11.91
C SER A 91 -0.52 -0.61 13.33
N TYR A 92 -0.56 -1.60 14.23
CA TYR A 92 -0.17 -1.42 15.65
C TYR A 92 1.35 -1.26 15.86
N THR A 93 2.13 -1.45 14.80
CA THR A 93 3.60 -1.39 14.82
C THR A 93 4.10 -0.75 13.54
N GLY A 94 5.04 0.19 13.65
CA GLY A 94 5.57 0.92 12.48
C GLY A 94 5.92 2.37 12.80
N TYR A 95 6.52 3.07 11.84
CA TYR A 95 6.82 4.49 11.98
C TYR A 95 5.69 5.34 11.38
N GLU A 96 5.22 6.32 12.15
CA GLU A 96 4.54 7.52 11.65
C GLU A 96 5.61 8.56 11.28
N LEU A 97 5.62 8.96 10.00
CA LEU A 97 6.61 9.89 9.44
C LEU A 97 5.92 11.12 8.89
N ILE A 98 6.17 12.28 9.49
CA ILE A 98 5.56 13.55 9.09
C ILE A 98 6.66 14.59 8.91
N GLU A 99 6.54 15.42 7.87
CA GLU A 99 7.35 16.63 7.72
C GLU A 99 6.49 17.87 7.88
N TYR A 100 6.99 18.85 8.63
CA TYR A 100 6.29 20.11 8.87
C TYR A 100 7.25 21.30 8.81
N SER A 101 6.82 22.36 8.13
CA SER A 101 7.51 23.65 8.08
C SER A 101 6.66 24.74 8.76
N PRO A 102 7.06 25.20 9.95
CA PRO A 102 6.35 26.24 10.68
C PRO A 102 6.34 27.58 9.94
N THR A 103 5.17 28.21 9.84
CA THR A 103 5.01 29.55 9.28
C THR A 103 5.31 30.68 10.28
N LYS A 104 5.36 30.36 11.59
CA LYS A 104 5.78 31.23 12.69
C LYS A 104 6.68 30.49 13.67
N THR A 105 7.48 31.22 14.46
CA THR A 105 8.20 30.65 15.60
C THR A 105 7.24 30.65 16.77
N ASP A 106 6.97 29.47 17.33
CA ASP A 106 5.91 29.33 18.34
C ASP A 106 6.11 28.10 19.24
N ASN A 107 5.33 28.07 20.32
CA ASN A 107 5.15 26.88 21.15
C ASN A 107 3.92 26.12 20.65
N TYR A 108 4.19 25.01 19.97
CA TYR A 108 3.18 24.12 19.42
C TYR A 108 2.76 23.08 20.45
N ILE A 109 1.57 22.50 20.26
CA ILE A 109 1.07 21.38 21.05
C ILE A 109 1.04 20.14 20.15
N LEU A 110 1.81 19.12 20.51
CA LEU A 110 1.83 17.83 19.83
C LEU A 110 1.03 16.83 20.66
N LYS A 111 0.00 16.23 20.07
CA LYS A 111 -0.82 15.19 20.69
C LYS A 111 -0.65 13.86 19.97
N PHE A 112 -0.61 12.81 20.77
CA PHE A 112 -0.62 11.42 20.37
C PHE A 112 -1.95 10.84 20.86
N VAL A 113 -2.85 10.53 19.93
CA VAL A 113 -4.24 10.16 20.20
C VAL A 113 -4.45 8.71 19.79
N PRO A 114 -4.52 7.76 20.73
CA PRO A 114 -4.83 6.38 20.40
C PRO A 114 -6.17 6.22 19.69
N ARG A 115 -6.22 5.27 18.76
CA ARG A 115 -7.45 4.99 18.02
C ARG A 115 -8.47 4.27 18.89
N THR A 116 -9.73 4.67 18.81
CA THR A 116 -10.80 4.13 19.66
C THR A 116 -11.56 2.94 19.07
N TYR A 117 -11.15 2.41 17.90
CA TYR A 117 -11.81 1.26 17.30
C TYR A 117 -11.51 -0.05 18.05
N GLU A 118 -12.44 -1.01 17.99
CA GLU A 118 -12.44 -2.20 18.85
C GLU A 118 -11.13 -3.01 18.78
N ARG A 119 -10.56 -3.18 17.58
CA ARG A 119 -9.32 -3.94 17.35
C ARG A 119 -8.02 -3.27 17.84
N ASN A 120 -8.02 -1.97 18.17
CA ASN A 120 -6.82 -1.32 18.67
C ASN A 120 -6.49 -1.82 20.09
N PRO A 121 -5.24 -2.24 20.39
CA PRO A 121 -4.89 -2.72 21.72
C PRO A 121 -5.12 -1.68 22.82
N GLU A 122 -5.43 -2.18 24.02
CA GLU A 122 -5.73 -1.35 25.21
C GLU A 122 -4.54 -0.49 25.68
N GLN A 123 -3.32 -0.95 25.39
CA GLN A 123 -2.09 -0.25 25.74
C GLN A 123 -0.98 -0.57 24.75
N GLY A 124 -0.06 0.35 24.60
CA GLY A 124 1.18 0.15 23.88
C GLY A 124 2.19 1.23 24.20
N LYS A 125 3.21 1.35 23.37
CA LYS A 125 4.29 2.31 23.56
C LYS A 125 4.61 3.05 22.28
N ILE A 126 5.17 4.24 22.43
CA ILE A 126 5.80 4.97 21.33
C ILE A 126 7.23 5.40 21.66
N ASN A 127 8.04 5.51 20.61
CA ASN A 127 9.30 6.26 20.65
C ASN A 127 9.17 7.49 19.77
N ILE A 128 9.61 8.64 20.25
CA ILE A 128 9.51 9.92 19.55
C ILE A 128 10.91 10.42 19.22
N PHE A 129 11.11 10.82 17.97
CA PHE A 129 12.27 11.59 17.53
C PHE A 129 11.84 12.67 16.55
N ILE A 130 12.08 13.94 16.90
CA ILE A 130 11.74 15.08 16.05
C ILE A 130 13.05 15.74 15.65
N HIS A 131 13.37 15.66 14.36
CA HIS A 131 14.63 16.13 13.82
C HIS A 131 14.44 17.42 13.02
N LYS A 132 15.23 18.45 13.29
CA LYS A 132 15.30 19.61 12.38
C LYS A 132 16.34 19.35 11.31
N LEU A 133 15.90 19.34 10.06
CA LEU A 133 16.80 19.16 8.94
C LEU A 133 17.85 20.27 8.89
N THR A 134 19.09 19.84 8.74
CA THR A 134 20.26 20.68 8.57
C THR A 134 20.31 21.29 7.17
N LYS A 135 21.08 22.38 7.01
CA LYS A 135 21.32 22.97 5.68
C LYS A 135 21.95 21.98 4.70
N SER A 136 22.83 21.09 5.18
CA SER A 136 23.46 20.05 4.36
C SER A 136 22.46 19.01 3.88
N GLU A 137 21.51 18.60 4.72
CA GLU A 137 20.45 17.65 4.30
C GLU A 137 19.50 18.28 3.29
N LEU A 138 19.11 19.53 3.51
CA LEU A 138 18.30 20.29 2.54
C LEU A 138 19.01 20.41 1.20
N LYS A 139 20.29 20.80 1.21
CA LYS A 139 21.11 20.87 -0.01
C LYS A 139 21.22 19.50 -0.69
N ARG A 140 21.43 18.42 0.08
CA ARG A 140 21.49 17.07 -0.51
C ARG A 140 20.17 16.68 -1.16
N ARG A 141 19.03 17.06 -0.59
CA ARG A 141 17.71 16.84 -1.21
C ARG A 141 17.57 17.60 -2.52
N GLU A 142 18.03 18.84 -2.58
CA GLU A 142 18.04 19.63 -3.82
C GLU A 142 18.94 18.98 -4.89
N GLU A 143 20.12 18.50 -4.50
CA GLU A 143 21.03 17.78 -5.39
C GLU A 143 20.39 16.50 -5.93
N ILE A 144 19.79 15.67 -5.05
CA ILE A 144 19.07 14.46 -5.46
C ILE A 144 17.90 14.80 -6.39
N ALA A 145 17.10 15.83 -6.08
CA ALA A 145 15.99 16.23 -6.93
C ALA A 145 16.46 16.58 -8.34
N LYS A 146 17.62 17.24 -8.46
CA LYS A 146 18.26 17.54 -9.75
C LYS A 146 18.83 16.29 -10.44
N GLU A 147 19.46 15.38 -9.69
CA GLU A 147 19.95 14.09 -10.20
C GLU A 147 18.81 13.26 -10.83
N LEU A 148 17.61 13.33 -10.24
CA LEU A 148 16.45 12.54 -10.65
C LEU A 148 15.58 13.21 -11.73
N GLU A 149 15.82 14.48 -12.08
CA GLU A 149 14.94 15.27 -12.96
C GLU A 149 14.70 14.57 -14.31
N ALA A 150 15.78 14.20 -15.02
CA ALA A 150 15.68 13.55 -16.32
C ALA A 150 15.01 12.16 -16.27
N GLU A 151 15.23 11.39 -15.19
CA GLU A 151 14.55 10.10 -15.01
C GLU A 151 13.06 10.30 -14.72
N ASN A 152 12.73 11.30 -13.92
CA ASN A 152 11.35 11.59 -13.53
C ASN A 152 10.46 12.04 -14.68
N GLU A 153 11.03 12.53 -15.77
CA GLU A 153 10.33 12.88 -17.00
C GLU A 153 10.08 11.69 -17.94
N LYS A 154 10.76 10.55 -17.74
CA LYS A 154 10.59 9.38 -18.61
C LYS A 154 9.21 8.75 -18.44
N LEU A 155 8.71 8.16 -19.54
CA LEU A 155 7.56 7.27 -19.52
C LEU A 155 7.82 6.02 -18.67
N ILE A 156 9.07 5.54 -18.69
CA ILE A 156 9.50 4.31 -18.03
C ILE A 156 10.68 4.65 -17.14
N GLN A 157 10.51 4.46 -15.83
CA GLN A 157 11.52 4.71 -14.80
C GLN A 157 12.16 3.38 -14.39
N THR A 158 13.48 3.31 -14.43
CA THR A 158 14.27 2.12 -14.09
C THR A 158 15.50 2.42 -13.24
N LEU A 159 15.80 3.70 -12.99
CA LEU A 159 16.98 4.12 -12.22
C LEU A 159 17.00 3.56 -10.80
N ASP A 160 15.83 3.31 -10.19
CA ASP A 160 15.72 2.71 -8.86
C ASP A 160 16.32 1.30 -8.79
N ILE A 161 16.39 0.57 -9.90
CA ILE A 161 17.11 -0.72 -9.97
C ILE A 161 18.60 -0.52 -9.71
N GLU A 162 19.20 0.53 -10.28
CA GLU A 162 20.62 0.85 -10.03
C GLU A 162 20.84 1.30 -8.59
N HIS A 163 20.00 2.19 -8.10
CA HIS A 163 20.08 2.69 -6.72
C HIS A 163 19.98 1.56 -5.69
N PHE A 164 19.07 0.60 -5.90
CA PHE A 164 18.96 -0.57 -5.05
C PHE A 164 20.24 -1.40 -5.07
N TRP A 165 20.76 -1.75 -6.25
CA TRP A 165 21.95 -2.60 -6.33
C TRP A 165 23.21 -1.92 -5.80
N GLU A 166 23.31 -0.58 -5.92
CA GLU A 166 24.33 0.22 -5.27
C GLU A 166 24.24 0.09 -3.74
N ALA A 167 23.04 0.26 -3.17
CA ALA A 167 22.79 0.09 -1.75
C ALA A 167 23.08 -1.34 -1.28
N PHE A 168 22.60 -2.34 -2.02
CA PHE A 168 22.78 -3.76 -1.73
C PHE A 168 24.26 -4.16 -1.70
N ASP A 169 25.05 -3.74 -2.71
CA ASP A 169 26.48 -4.04 -2.75
C ASP A 169 27.24 -3.32 -1.62
N ALA A 170 26.80 -2.11 -1.24
CA ALA A 170 27.37 -1.36 -0.14
C ALA A 170 27.13 -2.00 1.24
N LEU A 171 26.09 -2.85 1.41
CA LEU A 171 25.82 -3.56 2.67
C LEU A 171 27.00 -4.42 3.13
N LYS A 172 27.86 -4.89 2.22
CA LYS A 172 29.09 -5.64 2.57
C LYS A 172 30.05 -4.83 3.44
N LYS A 173 29.93 -3.49 3.44
CA LYS A 173 30.75 -2.56 4.21
C LYS A 173 30.07 -2.14 5.53
N ALA A 174 28.79 -2.47 5.72
CA ALA A 174 28.07 -2.17 6.95
C ALA A 174 28.62 -2.98 8.12
N LYS A 175 28.88 -2.34 9.27
CA LYS A 175 29.40 -3.00 10.47
C LYS A 175 28.30 -3.29 11.48
N THR A 176 27.25 -2.48 11.46
CA THR A 176 26.11 -2.58 12.36
C THR A 176 24.80 -2.61 11.58
N TYR A 177 23.74 -3.11 12.22
CA TYR A 177 22.38 -3.05 11.65
C TYR A 177 21.96 -1.60 11.33
N ARG A 178 22.39 -0.63 12.15
CA ARG A 178 22.12 0.79 11.90
C ARG A 178 22.87 1.32 10.68
N ASP A 179 24.10 0.85 10.42
CA ASP A 179 24.82 1.18 9.19
C ASP A 179 24.05 0.68 7.97
N SER A 180 23.50 -0.55 8.03
CA SER A 180 22.69 -1.12 6.95
C SER A 180 21.43 -0.31 6.68
N ILE A 181 20.70 0.09 7.74
CA ILE A 181 19.52 0.96 7.62
C ILE A 181 19.90 2.30 6.99
N ASN A 182 20.97 2.94 7.48
CA ASN A 182 21.40 4.25 6.98
C ASN A 182 21.85 4.18 5.51
N LEU A 183 22.55 3.12 5.11
CA LEU A 183 22.91 2.89 3.70
C LEU A 183 21.66 2.72 2.84
N MET A 184 20.72 1.88 3.24
CA MET A 184 19.47 1.68 2.49
C MET A 184 18.65 2.97 2.39
N GLN A 185 18.57 3.75 3.47
CA GLN A 185 17.89 5.03 3.47
C GLN A 185 18.55 6.01 2.49
N THR A 186 19.86 6.22 2.60
CA THR A 186 20.55 7.31 1.89
C THR A 186 20.90 6.99 0.44
N VAL A 187 21.21 5.73 0.14
CA VAL A 187 21.64 5.29 -1.19
C VAL A 187 20.46 4.88 -2.07
N TYR A 188 19.35 4.43 -1.46
CA TYR A 188 18.16 3.98 -2.20
C TYR A 188 16.91 4.83 -1.94
N ILE A 189 16.35 4.79 -0.71
CA ILE A 189 15.03 5.39 -0.42
C ILE A 189 15.02 6.92 -0.62
N ASP A 190 16.05 7.64 -0.18
CA ASP A 190 16.16 9.09 -0.37
C ASP A 190 16.32 9.47 -1.85
N ARG A 191 16.81 8.54 -2.68
CA ARG A 191 17.02 8.67 -4.12
C ARG A 191 15.89 8.04 -4.95
N ALA A 192 14.75 7.76 -4.34
CA ALA A 192 13.59 7.21 -5.03
C ALA A 192 13.07 8.14 -6.13
N THR A 193 12.83 7.58 -7.32
CA THR A 193 12.09 8.28 -8.39
C THR A 193 10.64 8.55 -7.96
N ASN A 194 9.91 9.36 -8.74
CA ASN A 194 8.54 9.73 -8.41
C ASN A 194 7.61 8.52 -8.33
N GLY A 195 7.72 7.53 -9.23
CA GLY A 195 6.94 6.30 -9.12
C GLY A 195 7.29 5.49 -7.88
N PHE A 196 8.58 5.34 -7.55
CA PHE A 196 8.96 4.61 -6.36
C PHE A 196 8.53 5.33 -5.06
N LYS A 197 8.47 6.67 -5.05
CA LYS A 197 7.87 7.44 -3.94
C LYS A 197 6.39 7.15 -3.75
N ASP A 198 5.63 7.03 -4.84
CA ASP A 198 4.22 6.62 -4.78
C ASP A 198 4.09 5.23 -4.14
N PHE A 199 4.95 4.28 -4.53
CA PHE A 199 4.99 2.95 -3.94
C PHE A 199 5.34 2.97 -2.46
N ILE A 200 6.40 3.69 -2.07
CA ILE A 200 6.84 3.83 -0.67
C ILE A 200 5.70 4.36 0.18
N LYS A 201 4.95 5.36 -0.31
CA LYS A 201 3.81 5.94 0.40
C LYS A 201 2.64 4.96 0.49
N LYS A 202 2.30 4.26 -0.59
CA LYS A 202 1.17 3.32 -0.63
C LYS A 202 1.38 2.11 0.28
N TRP A 203 2.61 1.61 0.36
CA TRP A 203 2.94 0.36 1.07
C TRP A 203 3.82 0.56 2.32
N SER A 204 4.01 1.80 2.76
CA SER A 204 4.79 2.16 3.94
C SER A 204 6.17 1.50 3.98
N ILE A 205 6.87 1.48 2.83
CA ILE A 205 8.19 0.86 2.70
C ILE A 205 9.21 1.64 3.53
N THR A 206 9.93 0.92 4.40
CA THR A 206 11.00 1.50 5.22
C THR A 206 12.33 0.81 4.96
N PRO A 207 13.48 1.47 5.19
CA PRO A 207 14.78 0.82 5.11
C PRO A 207 14.88 -0.42 6.03
N GLU A 208 14.25 -0.42 7.21
CA GLU A 208 14.20 -1.58 8.10
C GLU A 208 13.49 -2.77 7.45
N SER A 209 12.35 -2.52 6.79
CA SER A 209 11.60 -3.56 6.08
C SER A 209 12.42 -4.17 4.94
N MET A 210 13.15 -3.34 4.19
CA MET A 210 14.05 -3.76 3.11
C MET A 210 15.22 -4.59 3.64
N ILE A 211 15.92 -4.12 4.68
CA ILE A 211 17.04 -4.86 5.29
C ILE A 211 16.56 -6.18 5.88
N LYS A 212 15.37 -6.22 6.49
CA LYS A 212 14.78 -7.47 6.99
C LYS A 212 14.52 -8.46 5.87
N ALA A 213 13.97 -8.02 4.73
CA ALA A 213 13.74 -8.88 3.57
C ALA A 213 15.07 -9.39 2.97
N ILE A 214 16.07 -8.52 2.79
CA ILE A 214 17.40 -8.89 2.29
C ILE A 214 18.08 -9.91 3.22
N ALA A 215 18.01 -9.70 4.53
CA ALA A 215 18.58 -10.63 5.50
C ALA A 215 17.86 -11.99 5.52
N LYS A 216 16.56 -12.01 5.19
CA LYS A 216 15.75 -13.22 5.11
C LYS A 216 16.01 -14.02 3.83
N TYR A 217 16.27 -13.34 2.71
CA TYR A 217 16.39 -13.96 1.38
C TYR A 217 17.67 -13.58 0.60
N PRO A 218 18.87 -13.64 1.21
CA PRO A 218 20.08 -13.13 0.58
C PRO A 218 20.48 -13.88 -0.70
N LYS A 219 20.27 -15.21 -0.78
CA LYS A 219 20.60 -15.98 -2.00
C LYS A 219 19.62 -15.64 -3.13
N PHE A 220 18.34 -15.51 -2.80
CA PHE A 220 17.33 -15.09 -3.76
C PHE A 220 17.69 -13.75 -4.40
N TYR A 221 17.90 -12.70 -3.59
CA TYR A 221 18.29 -11.37 -4.11
C TYR A 221 19.55 -11.45 -4.99
N ASN A 222 20.60 -12.14 -4.54
CA ASN A 222 21.81 -12.30 -5.36
C ASN A 222 21.52 -12.97 -6.71
N SER A 223 20.64 -13.96 -6.74
CA SER A 223 20.33 -14.72 -7.95
C SER A 223 19.52 -13.92 -8.98
N ILE A 224 18.66 -12.98 -8.55
CA ILE A 224 17.80 -12.20 -9.46
C ILE A 224 18.49 -10.97 -10.06
N LYS A 225 19.64 -10.53 -9.54
CA LYS A 225 20.30 -9.27 -9.93
C LYS A 225 20.39 -9.05 -11.43
N GLN A 226 20.89 -10.04 -12.17
CA GLN A 226 21.02 -9.93 -13.62
C GLN A 226 19.67 -9.88 -14.36
N ASN A 227 18.65 -10.56 -13.84
CA ASN A 227 17.31 -10.52 -14.41
C ASN A 227 16.68 -9.13 -14.23
N THR A 228 16.84 -8.50 -13.06
CA THR A 228 16.26 -7.18 -12.81
C THR A 228 16.77 -6.10 -13.77
N PHE A 229 18.00 -6.20 -14.28
CA PHE A 229 18.53 -5.24 -15.25
C PHE A 229 17.91 -5.35 -16.64
N LYS A 230 17.17 -6.42 -16.96
CA LYS A 230 16.52 -6.58 -18.26
C LYS A 230 15.44 -5.51 -18.52
N VAL A 231 14.84 -4.95 -17.46
CA VAL A 231 13.84 -3.88 -17.59
C VAL A 231 14.39 -2.62 -18.26
N LYS A 232 15.70 -2.38 -18.25
CA LYS A 232 16.31 -1.24 -18.96
C LYS A 232 16.14 -1.30 -20.48
N ASN A 233 15.80 -2.46 -21.02
CA ASN A 233 15.56 -2.67 -22.44
C ASN A 233 14.07 -2.88 -22.75
N SER A 234 13.17 -2.64 -21.80
CA SER A 234 11.73 -2.87 -21.99
C SER A 234 11.00 -1.72 -22.69
N ASP A 235 11.69 -0.61 -23.02
CA ASP A 235 11.08 0.57 -23.65
C ASP A 235 10.24 0.25 -24.89
N SER A 236 10.77 -0.57 -25.79
CA SER A 236 10.05 -0.96 -27.00
C SER A 236 8.86 -1.86 -26.68
N THR A 237 9.06 -2.86 -25.82
CA THR A 237 8.04 -3.78 -25.31
C THR A 237 6.85 -3.05 -24.68
N ILE A 238 7.11 -2.07 -23.81
CA ILE A 238 6.05 -1.34 -23.10
C ILE A 238 5.32 -0.40 -24.05
N LYS A 239 6.04 0.25 -24.98
CA LYS A 239 5.41 1.09 -26.02
C LYS A 239 4.49 0.27 -26.91
N GLU A 240 4.90 -0.93 -27.30
CA GLU A 240 4.08 -1.87 -28.08
C GLU A 240 2.78 -2.20 -27.32
N ILE A 241 2.85 -2.55 -26.03
CA ILE A 241 1.66 -2.83 -25.20
C ILE A 241 0.73 -1.61 -25.14
N VAL A 242 1.28 -0.41 -24.93
CA VAL A 242 0.50 0.83 -24.87
C VAL A 242 -0.17 1.13 -26.22
N GLU A 243 0.52 0.93 -27.33
CA GLU A 243 -0.02 1.13 -28.67
C GLU A 243 -1.13 0.11 -28.99
N ASN A 244 -0.94 -1.16 -28.63
CA ASN A 244 -1.95 -2.20 -28.77
C ASN A 244 -3.19 -1.90 -27.94
N PHE A 245 -3.01 -1.45 -26.69
CA PHE A 245 -4.13 -1.10 -25.82
C PHE A 245 -4.91 0.10 -26.36
N ARG A 246 -4.21 1.17 -26.77
CA ARG A 246 -4.84 2.35 -27.37
C ARG A 246 -5.62 2.00 -28.64
N ALA A 247 -5.19 0.99 -29.41
CA ALA A 247 -5.87 0.55 -30.61
C ALA A 247 -7.24 -0.12 -30.32
N ILE A 248 -7.37 -0.80 -29.18
CA ILE A 248 -8.59 -1.56 -28.83
C ILE A 248 -9.51 -0.82 -27.85
N TYR A 249 -9.03 0.22 -27.18
CA TYR A 249 -9.78 0.96 -26.17
C TYR A 249 -9.67 2.48 -26.39
N PRO A 250 -10.69 3.12 -27.00
CA PRO A 250 -10.66 4.56 -27.28
C PRO A 250 -10.54 5.46 -26.04
N GLY A 251 -10.98 4.98 -24.88
CA GLY A 251 -10.92 5.68 -23.58
C GLY A 251 -9.56 5.65 -22.88
N PHE A 252 -8.53 5.10 -23.53
CA PHE A 252 -7.22 4.84 -22.93
C PHE A 252 -6.56 6.10 -22.34
N LYS A 253 -6.14 6.00 -21.07
CA LYS A 253 -5.42 7.02 -20.32
C LYS A 253 -3.98 6.58 -20.10
N ASP A 254 -3.03 7.35 -20.65
CA ASP A 254 -1.60 7.06 -20.48
C ASP A 254 -1.20 7.08 -19.00
N LYS A 255 -0.38 6.10 -18.60
CA LYS A 255 0.29 6.05 -17.30
C LYS A 255 1.78 5.82 -17.50
N ARG A 256 2.59 6.29 -16.56
CA ARG A 256 4.02 5.98 -16.57
C ARG A 256 4.25 4.61 -15.93
N VAL A 257 5.37 3.97 -16.23
CA VAL A 257 5.76 2.70 -15.61
C VAL A 257 6.99 2.95 -14.74
N CYS A 258 6.98 2.48 -13.50
CA CYS A 258 8.10 2.57 -12.59
C CYS A 258 8.52 1.18 -12.10
N PHE A 259 9.78 0.84 -12.37
CA PHE A 259 10.43 -0.36 -11.90
C PHE A 259 11.32 -0.04 -10.70
N PHE A 260 11.07 -0.70 -9.59
CA PHE A 260 11.86 -0.62 -8.37
C PHE A 260 12.09 -2.02 -7.80
N ILE A 261 12.95 -2.14 -6.80
CA ILE A 261 13.09 -3.35 -5.98
C ILE A 261 12.47 -3.10 -4.61
N GLY A 262 11.44 -3.88 -4.28
CA GLY A 262 10.71 -3.82 -3.02
C GLY A 262 11.24 -4.81 -1.98
N ASN A 263 10.35 -5.16 -1.04
CA ASN A 263 10.62 -6.04 0.09
C ASN A 263 9.94 -7.41 -0.04
N MET A 264 9.65 -7.87 -1.27
CA MET A 264 8.96 -9.14 -1.59
C MET A 264 7.46 -9.19 -1.27
N ASN A 265 6.80 -8.05 -1.08
CA ASN A 265 5.38 -8.01 -0.73
C ASN A 265 4.43 -7.79 -1.91
N VAL A 266 4.88 -7.11 -2.98
CA VAL A 266 3.99 -6.65 -4.06
C VAL A 266 4.71 -6.82 -5.40
N GLY A 267 4.14 -7.61 -6.30
CA GLY A 267 4.68 -7.83 -7.64
C GLY A 267 4.36 -6.68 -8.61
N GLY A 268 3.12 -6.20 -8.56
CA GLY A 268 2.64 -5.05 -9.31
C GLY A 268 1.51 -4.35 -8.57
N THR A 269 1.32 -3.06 -8.84
CA THR A 269 0.16 -2.27 -8.40
C THR A 269 0.09 -0.97 -9.20
N VAL A 270 -0.94 -0.16 -8.94
CA VAL A 270 -1.14 1.13 -9.61
C VAL A 270 -1.23 2.30 -8.62
N SER A 271 -0.82 3.49 -9.06
CA SER A 271 -1.11 4.79 -8.45
C SER A 271 -1.82 5.70 -9.46
N ASP A 272 -2.19 6.91 -9.04
CA ASP A 272 -2.81 7.91 -9.91
C ASP A 272 -1.98 8.18 -11.18
N ASN A 273 -0.65 8.04 -11.14
CA ASN A 273 0.23 8.43 -12.25
C ASN A 273 1.11 7.29 -12.77
N PHE A 274 1.22 6.18 -12.05
CA PHE A 274 2.18 5.12 -12.35
C PHE A 274 1.58 3.71 -12.24
N LEU A 275 2.01 2.85 -13.14
CA LEU A 275 2.15 1.43 -12.86
C LEU A 275 3.43 1.24 -12.05
N LEU A 276 3.34 0.48 -10.97
CA LEU A 276 4.39 0.29 -9.97
C LEU A 276 4.78 -1.19 -9.94
N ILE A 277 5.96 -1.52 -10.45
CA ILE A 277 6.38 -2.92 -10.64
C ILE A 277 7.53 -3.27 -9.70
N GLY A 278 7.24 -4.21 -8.78
CA GLY A 278 8.21 -4.87 -7.90
C GLY A 278 9.07 -5.83 -8.71
N THR A 279 10.23 -5.35 -9.14
CA THR A 279 11.10 -6.03 -10.10
C THR A 279 11.74 -7.29 -9.50
N GLU A 280 11.82 -7.40 -8.18
CA GLU A 280 12.30 -8.60 -7.49
C GLU A 280 11.38 -9.81 -7.68
N ILE A 281 10.07 -9.58 -7.77
CA ILE A 281 9.08 -10.63 -8.03
C ILE A 281 8.97 -10.85 -9.53
N MET A 282 8.75 -9.78 -10.31
CA MET A 282 8.56 -9.87 -11.76
C MET A 282 9.74 -10.54 -12.48
N ALA A 283 10.99 -10.22 -12.07
CA ALA A 283 12.17 -10.73 -12.75
C ALA A 283 12.64 -12.10 -12.23
N ALA A 284 11.94 -12.69 -11.27
CA ALA A 284 12.24 -14.03 -10.76
C ALA A 284 11.72 -15.12 -11.72
N THR A 285 12.52 -16.16 -11.85
CA THR A 285 12.31 -17.30 -12.76
C THR A 285 12.61 -18.60 -12.04
N GLN A 286 12.19 -19.73 -12.62
CA GLN A 286 12.51 -21.06 -12.10
C GLN A 286 14.03 -21.34 -12.05
N PHE A 287 14.86 -20.56 -12.75
CA PHE A 287 16.31 -20.69 -12.78
C PHE A 287 17.04 -19.90 -11.67
N ASN A 288 16.31 -19.11 -10.86
CA ASN A 288 16.87 -18.37 -9.74
C ASN A 288 16.99 -19.25 -8.49
N ASP A 289 17.74 -18.79 -7.48
CA ASP A 289 17.86 -19.52 -6.21
C ASP A 289 16.63 -19.24 -5.35
N LEU A 290 15.67 -20.15 -5.41
CA LEU A 290 14.42 -20.07 -4.65
C LEU A 290 14.52 -20.78 -3.30
N SER A 291 15.69 -21.31 -2.89
CA SER A 291 15.81 -22.23 -1.74
C SER A 291 15.31 -21.65 -0.42
N GLU A 292 15.42 -20.33 -0.25
CA GLU A 292 15.03 -19.58 0.94
C GLU A 292 13.53 -19.22 0.99
N LEU A 293 12.81 -19.40 -0.13
CA LEU A 293 11.40 -19.08 -0.23
C LEU A 293 10.52 -20.20 0.35
N ASN A 294 9.34 -19.82 0.84
CA ASN A 294 8.31 -20.80 1.23
C ASN A 294 7.72 -21.48 -0.02
N PRO A 295 7.04 -22.64 0.12
CA PRO A 295 6.49 -23.36 -1.02
C PRO A 295 5.58 -22.51 -1.93
N SER A 296 4.64 -21.75 -1.36
CA SER A 296 3.74 -20.87 -2.13
C SER A 296 4.50 -19.88 -3.03
N PHE A 297 5.54 -19.23 -2.48
CA PHE A 297 6.37 -18.30 -3.25
C PHE A 297 7.23 -18.99 -4.30
N LYS A 298 7.67 -20.24 -4.06
CA LYS A 298 8.39 -21.02 -5.09
C LYS A 298 7.48 -21.33 -6.26
N GLU A 299 6.23 -21.70 -5.94
CA GLU A 299 5.22 -22.08 -6.92
C GLU A 299 4.92 -20.94 -7.91
N MET A 300 4.88 -19.70 -7.41
CA MET A 300 4.68 -18.50 -8.23
C MET A 300 5.69 -18.36 -9.39
N PHE A 301 6.92 -18.89 -9.23
CA PHE A 301 8.00 -18.72 -10.22
C PHE A 301 8.26 -19.96 -11.06
N LYS A 302 7.54 -21.06 -10.85
CA LYS A 302 7.82 -22.36 -11.49
C LYS A 302 7.70 -22.30 -13.02
N ASP A 303 6.72 -21.54 -13.53
CA ASP A 303 6.43 -21.44 -14.96
C ASP A 303 7.17 -20.25 -15.62
N ASN A 304 7.83 -19.42 -14.81
CA ASN A 304 8.54 -18.24 -15.29
C ASN A 304 9.90 -18.64 -15.86
N VAL A 305 9.98 -18.77 -17.18
CA VAL A 305 11.21 -19.12 -17.91
C VAL A 305 11.87 -17.94 -18.62
N ASN A 306 11.11 -16.87 -18.90
CA ASN A 306 11.56 -15.74 -19.71
C ASN A 306 11.10 -14.41 -19.12
N VAL A 307 12.05 -13.69 -18.51
CA VAL A 307 11.81 -12.35 -17.92
C VAL A 307 11.17 -11.36 -18.89
N VAL A 308 11.48 -11.39 -20.19
CA VAL A 308 10.86 -10.46 -21.15
C VAL A 308 9.38 -10.76 -21.33
N GLN A 309 8.99 -12.04 -21.29
CA GLN A 309 7.58 -12.43 -21.32
C GLN A 309 6.88 -12.07 -20.01
N GLU A 310 7.55 -12.22 -18.87
CA GLU A 310 6.99 -11.80 -17.58
C GLU A 310 6.81 -10.28 -17.49
N ILE A 311 7.73 -9.48 -18.07
CA ILE A 311 7.53 -8.03 -18.23
C ILE A 311 6.27 -7.76 -19.07
N LYS A 312 6.12 -8.45 -20.21
CA LYS A 312 4.97 -8.26 -21.09
C LYS A 312 3.65 -8.55 -20.37
N LYS A 313 3.54 -9.73 -19.74
CA LYS A 313 2.35 -10.18 -19.02
C LYS A 313 1.98 -9.22 -17.90
N LEU A 314 2.92 -8.95 -16.99
CA LEU A 314 2.63 -8.16 -15.79
C LEU A 314 2.35 -6.71 -16.13
N VAL A 315 3.12 -6.09 -17.04
CA VAL A 315 2.85 -4.70 -17.44
C VAL A 315 1.49 -4.59 -18.12
N ALA A 316 1.12 -5.53 -18.98
CA ALA A 316 -0.18 -5.52 -19.64
C ALA A 316 -1.34 -5.68 -18.64
N HIS A 317 -1.25 -6.68 -17.75
CA HIS A 317 -2.22 -6.92 -16.68
C HIS A 317 -2.43 -5.67 -15.81
N GLU A 318 -1.34 -5.12 -15.26
CA GLU A 318 -1.40 -3.92 -14.41
C GLU A 318 -1.90 -2.68 -15.17
N TYR A 319 -1.66 -2.61 -16.48
CA TYR A 319 -2.20 -1.52 -17.29
C TYR A 319 -3.71 -1.57 -17.36
N VAL A 320 -4.32 -2.75 -17.42
CA VAL A 320 -5.78 -2.88 -17.42
C VAL A 320 -6.37 -2.32 -16.14
N HIS A 321 -5.78 -2.59 -14.98
CA HIS A 321 -6.18 -2.00 -13.70
C HIS A 321 -6.13 -0.46 -13.69
N THR A 322 -5.24 0.16 -14.46
CA THR A 322 -5.22 1.63 -14.57
C THR A 322 -6.37 2.22 -15.37
N GLN A 323 -7.06 1.39 -16.16
CA GLN A 323 -8.19 1.77 -17.00
C GLN A 323 -9.53 1.37 -16.37
N GLN A 324 -9.53 0.38 -15.47
CA GLN A 324 -10.73 -0.08 -14.78
C GLN A 324 -11.33 0.99 -13.87
N THR A 325 -12.66 0.97 -13.77
CA THR A 325 -13.42 1.87 -12.90
C THR A 325 -13.55 1.30 -11.48
N ASP A 326 -13.47 2.18 -10.49
CA ASP A 326 -13.81 1.88 -9.08
C ASP A 326 -15.24 2.32 -8.71
N GLN A 327 -15.98 2.87 -9.68
CA GLN A 327 -17.34 3.36 -9.50
C GLN A 327 -18.36 2.31 -9.94
N TYR A 328 -19.28 2.00 -9.04
CA TYR A 328 -20.40 1.11 -9.30
C TYR A 328 -21.58 1.87 -9.94
N ASP A 329 -22.38 1.15 -10.73
CA ASP A 329 -23.73 1.62 -11.08
C ASP A 329 -24.57 1.74 -9.79
N GLU A 330 -25.40 2.78 -9.69
CA GLU A 330 -26.24 3.03 -8.52
C GLU A 330 -27.24 1.90 -8.25
N GLU A 331 -27.65 1.17 -9.30
CA GLU A 331 -28.59 0.05 -9.20
C GLU A 331 -27.90 -1.32 -9.10
N ALA A 332 -26.57 -1.39 -9.18
CA ALA A 332 -25.84 -2.65 -9.21
C ALA A 332 -25.91 -3.41 -7.89
N ILE A 333 -26.09 -4.73 -7.99
CA ILE A 333 -25.89 -5.65 -6.87
C ILE A 333 -24.41 -6.01 -6.82
N ILE A 334 -23.71 -5.51 -5.80
CA ILE A 334 -22.28 -5.76 -5.64
C ILE A 334 -22.06 -7.01 -4.79
N CYS A 335 -21.57 -8.05 -5.43
CA CYS A 335 -21.07 -9.25 -4.81
C CYS A 335 -19.54 -9.17 -4.79
N PRO A 336 -18.90 -8.91 -3.63
CA PRO A 336 -17.49 -8.50 -3.57
C PRO A 336 -16.53 -9.50 -4.20
N LEU A 337 -16.66 -10.80 -3.86
CA LEU A 337 -15.81 -11.83 -4.44
C LEU A 337 -15.96 -11.93 -5.96
N LEU A 338 -17.19 -11.84 -6.50
CA LEU A 338 -17.40 -11.82 -7.94
C LEU A 338 -16.77 -10.58 -8.59
N TYR A 339 -16.91 -9.41 -7.97
CA TYR A 339 -16.31 -8.18 -8.48
C TYR A 339 -14.78 -8.28 -8.55
N ASP A 340 -14.12 -8.65 -7.45
CA ASP A 340 -12.66 -8.77 -7.41
C ASP A 340 -12.16 -9.84 -8.41
N THR A 341 -12.85 -10.98 -8.49
CA THR A 341 -12.54 -12.03 -9.49
C THR A 341 -12.68 -11.52 -10.93
N LEU A 342 -13.70 -10.73 -11.23
CA LEU A 342 -13.87 -10.15 -12.56
C LEU A 342 -12.79 -9.10 -12.85
N GLN A 343 -12.42 -8.26 -11.89
CA GLN A 343 -11.37 -7.26 -12.04
C GLN A 343 -10.04 -7.93 -12.45
N GLU A 344 -9.61 -8.95 -11.70
CA GLU A 344 -8.38 -9.71 -11.95
C GLU A 344 -8.44 -10.54 -13.25
N GLY A 345 -9.55 -11.23 -13.49
CA GLY A 345 -9.72 -12.05 -14.69
C GLY A 345 -9.85 -11.24 -15.99
N ILE A 346 -10.48 -10.07 -15.94
CA ILE A 346 -10.52 -9.13 -17.07
C ILE A 346 -9.13 -8.55 -17.33
N ALA A 347 -8.36 -8.24 -16.27
CA ALA A 347 -6.98 -7.81 -16.40
C ALA A 347 -6.09 -8.86 -17.08
N ASP A 348 -6.25 -10.14 -16.72
CA ASP A 348 -5.59 -11.25 -17.40
C ASP A 348 -6.04 -11.40 -18.87
N PHE A 349 -7.34 -11.35 -19.14
CA PHE A 349 -7.89 -11.55 -20.48
C PHE A 349 -7.49 -10.43 -21.46
N ILE A 350 -7.71 -9.17 -21.08
CA ILE A 350 -7.29 -8.02 -21.90
C ILE A 350 -5.76 -7.92 -21.92
N GLY A 351 -5.08 -8.26 -20.82
CA GLY A 351 -3.63 -8.31 -20.73
C GLY A 351 -3.01 -9.28 -21.72
N GLU A 352 -3.56 -10.49 -21.86
CA GLU A 352 -3.17 -11.46 -22.90
C GLU A 352 -3.37 -10.87 -24.30
N LEU A 353 -4.51 -10.24 -24.57
CA LEU A 353 -4.85 -9.64 -25.86
C LEU A 353 -3.87 -8.54 -26.28
N ILE A 354 -3.49 -7.62 -25.38
CA ILE A 354 -2.62 -6.48 -25.71
C ILE A 354 -1.12 -6.84 -25.70
N SER A 355 -0.73 -7.90 -24.97
CA SER A 355 0.66 -8.34 -24.89
C SER A 355 1.05 -9.37 -25.95
N ASP A 356 0.06 -10.06 -26.53
CA ASP A 356 0.22 -11.26 -27.38
C ASP A 356 1.02 -12.37 -26.66
N VAL A 357 0.84 -12.46 -25.33
CA VAL A 357 1.49 -13.48 -24.50
C VAL A 357 0.43 -14.31 -23.81
N LYS A 358 0.33 -15.57 -24.24
CA LYS A 358 -0.60 -16.52 -23.64
C LYS A 358 -0.28 -16.79 -22.17
N LEU A 359 -1.32 -16.75 -21.34
CA LEU A 359 -1.30 -17.25 -19.99
C LEU A 359 -1.31 -18.78 -20.05
N ASN A 360 -0.15 -19.39 -19.87
CA ASN A 360 -0.01 -20.85 -19.90
C ASN A 360 0.64 -21.35 -18.60
N SER A 361 -0.10 -21.17 -17.49
CA SER A 361 0.30 -21.69 -16.19
C SER A 361 -0.42 -22.99 -15.85
N GLU A 362 0.12 -23.72 -14.88
CA GLU A 362 -0.55 -24.91 -14.33
C GLU A 362 -1.95 -24.59 -13.79
N MET A 363 -2.17 -23.38 -13.27
CA MET A 363 -3.47 -22.92 -12.77
C MET A 363 -4.53 -22.96 -13.87
N TYR A 364 -4.25 -22.41 -15.07
CA TYR A 364 -5.18 -22.44 -16.19
C TYR A 364 -5.42 -23.86 -16.70
N SER A 365 -4.35 -24.68 -16.78
CA SER A 365 -4.46 -26.09 -17.17
C SER A 365 -5.26 -26.95 -16.19
N TYR A 366 -5.19 -26.64 -14.89
CA TYR A 366 -6.03 -27.25 -13.86
C TYR A 366 -7.46 -26.76 -14.00
N GLY A 367 -7.66 -25.44 -14.10
CA GLY A 367 -8.96 -24.82 -14.27
C GLY A 367 -9.76 -25.44 -15.40
N ASP A 368 -9.16 -25.62 -16.58
CA ASP A 368 -9.82 -26.22 -17.74
C ASP A 368 -10.25 -27.68 -17.53
N LYS A 369 -9.57 -28.43 -16.66
CA LYS A 369 -9.95 -29.82 -16.32
C LYS A 369 -11.01 -29.89 -15.23
N HIS A 370 -11.18 -28.82 -14.46
CA HIS A 370 -12.04 -28.76 -13.27
C HIS A 370 -13.10 -27.64 -13.39
N GLU A 371 -13.36 -27.11 -14.61
CA GLU A 371 -14.18 -25.91 -14.84
C GLU A 371 -15.57 -26.04 -14.21
N ALA A 372 -16.22 -27.20 -14.35
CA ALA A 372 -17.54 -27.45 -13.81
C ALA A 372 -17.58 -27.44 -12.27
N GLU A 373 -16.61 -28.09 -11.62
CA GLU A 373 -16.48 -28.18 -10.17
C GLU A 373 -16.17 -26.81 -9.56
N LEU A 374 -15.17 -26.13 -10.12
CA LEU A 374 -14.76 -24.80 -9.66
C LEU A 374 -15.87 -23.77 -9.79
N TRP A 375 -16.66 -23.82 -10.87
CA TRP A 375 -17.78 -22.91 -11.02
C TRP A 375 -18.88 -23.14 -9.98
N GLU A 376 -19.22 -24.39 -9.69
CA GLU A 376 -20.25 -24.70 -8.70
C GLU A 376 -19.84 -24.22 -7.30
N ASP A 377 -18.58 -24.45 -6.93
CA ASP A 377 -18.03 -23.94 -5.66
C ASP A 377 -18.05 -22.41 -5.61
N PHE A 378 -17.55 -21.74 -6.67
CA PHE A 378 -17.49 -20.27 -6.72
C PHE A 378 -18.87 -19.62 -6.69
N LYS A 379 -19.85 -20.21 -7.38
CA LYS A 379 -21.24 -19.72 -7.47
C LYS A 379 -21.91 -19.64 -6.09
N ASN A 380 -21.53 -20.50 -5.16
CA ASN A 380 -22.04 -20.48 -3.79
C ASN A 380 -21.38 -19.41 -2.91
N GLU A 381 -20.31 -18.76 -3.39
CA GLU A 381 -19.50 -17.80 -2.64
C GLU A 381 -19.49 -16.39 -3.22
N LEU A 382 -20.17 -16.13 -4.36
CA LEU A 382 -20.07 -14.88 -5.15
C LEU A 382 -20.05 -13.59 -4.32
N CYS A 383 -20.87 -13.50 -3.27
CA CYS A 383 -21.07 -12.29 -2.47
C CYS A 383 -20.35 -12.36 -1.10
N ASN A 384 -19.46 -13.33 -0.91
CA ASN A 384 -18.59 -13.41 0.27
C ASN A 384 -17.65 -12.20 0.30
N THR A 385 -17.37 -11.71 1.51
CA THR A 385 -16.42 -10.61 1.74
C THR A 385 -14.99 -11.11 2.01
N VAL A 386 -14.80 -12.42 2.12
CA VAL A 386 -13.50 -13.06 2.33
C VAL A 386 -13.14 -13.79 1.05
N SER A 387 -12.01 -13.43 0.45
CA SER A 387 -11.58 -13.93 -0.85
C SER A 387 -10.52 -15.04 -0.78
N ASP A 388 -10.00 -15.37 0.41
CA ASP A 388 -8.86 -16.28 0.62
C ASP A 388 -9.04 -17.68 -0.01
N ASN A 389 -10.26 -18.12 -0.30
CA ASN A 389 -10.51 -19.38 -1.01
C ASN A 389 -10.16 -19.32 -2.51
N TRP A 390 -10.08 -18.11 -3.08
CA TRP A 390 -10.06 -17.86 -4.52
C TRP A 390 -8.99 -16.89 -4.99
N LEU A 391 -8.69 -15.84 -4.22
CA LEU A 391 -7.78 -14.75 -4.60
C LEU A 391 -6.76 -14.48 -3.49
N PHE A 392 -5.56 -14.13 -3.91
CA PHE A 392 -4.42 -13.72 -3.09
C PHE A 392 -4.03 -14.76 -2.04
N ASN A 393 -4.18 -16.04 -2.39
CA ASN A 393 -4.01 -17.12 -1.45
C ASN A 393 -2.67 -17.85 -1.60
N GLY A 394 -2.22 -18.45 -0.50
CA GLY A 394 -1.02 -19.28 -0.50
C GLY A 394 -1.29 -20.67 -1.08
N GLU A 395 -0.33 -21.58 -0.90
CA GLU A 395 -0.50 -23.00 -1.23
C GLU A 395 -1.81 -23.55 -0.64
N ILE A 396 -2.68 -24.03 -1.54
CA ILE A 396 -3.86 -24.78 -1.16
C ILE A 396 -3.57 -26.25 -1.38
N LYS A 397 -4.00 -27.09 -0.44
CA LYS A 397 -3.86 -28.53 -0.56
C LYS A 397 -4.65 -29.02 -1.79
N ASP A 398 -3.97 -29.79 -2.65
CA ASP A 398 -4.54 -30.51 -3.79
C ASP A 398 -5.08 -29.63 -4.96
N LYS A 399 -4.88 -28.30 -4.93
CA LYS A 399 -5.24 -27.41 -6.05
C LYS A 399 -4.33 -26.17 -6.15
N PRO A 400 -4.15 -25.60 -7.35
CA PRO A 400 -3.40 -24.34 -7.53
C PRO A 400 -4.00 -23.18 -6.74
N SER A 401 -3.14 -22.25 -6.35
CA SER A 401 -3.53 -20.94 -5.79
C SER A 401 -4.21 -20.06 -6.85
N ASP A 402 -4.92 -19.04 -6.38
CA ASP A 402 -5.47 -17.93 -7.18
C ASP A 402 -6.45 -18.34 -8.31
N LEU A 403 -7.16 -19.46 -8.16
CA LEU A 403 -8.16 -19.94 -9.13
C LEU A 403 -9.32 -18.95 -9.41
N GLY A 404 -9.49 -17.90 -8.61
CA GLY A 404 -10.36 -16.78 -8.93
C GLY A 404 -9.98 -16.09 -10.25
N TYR A 405 -8.68 -15.92 -10.53
CA TYR A 405 -8.20 -15.35 -11.80
C TYR A 405 -8.69 -16.18 -12.99
N TYR A 406 -8.58 -17.51 -12.89
CA TYR A 406 -9.11 -18.43 -13.90
C TYR A 406 -10.62 -18.21 -14.14
N ILE A 407 -11.43 -18.20 -13.06
CA ILE A 407 -12.88 -18.03 -13.19
C ILE A 407 -13.23 -16.69 -13.85
N GLY A 408 -12.61 -15.60 -13.40
CA GLY A 408 -12.83 -14.27 -13.98
C GLY A 408 -12.45 -14.23 -15.46
N TYR A 409 -11.30 -14.82 -15.82
CA TYR A 409 -10.84 -14.93 -17.21
C TYR A 409 -11.86 -15.68 -18.07
N LYS A 410 -12.39 -16.81 -17.61
CA LYS A 410 -13.38 -17.61 -18.37
C LYS A 410 -14.71 -16.86 -18.55
N ILE A 411 -15.12 -16.07 -17.57
CA ILE A 411 -16.31 -15.20 -17.70
C ILE A 411 -16.05 -14.12 -18.75
N ALA A 412 -14.90 -13.45 -18.71
CA ALA A 412 -14.51 -12.45 -19.71
C ALA A 412 -14.40 -13.07 -21.12
N GLU A 413 -13.77 -14.23 -21.25
CA GLU A 413 -13.66 -14.97 -22.51
C GLU A 413 -15.05 -15.29 -23.11
N GLU A 414 -15.98 -15.79 -22.30
CA GLU A 414 -17.32 -16.12 -22.77
C GLU A 414 -18.13 -14.86 -23.10
N TYR A 415 -17.94 -13.77 -22.35
CA TYR A 415 -18.51 -12.45 -22.68
C TYR A 415 -18.03 -11.96 -24.05
N MET A 416 -16.71 -11.93 -24.26
CA MET A 416 -16.11 -11.54 -25.53
C MET A 416 -16.67 -12.41 -26.66
N LYS A 417 -16.74 -13.71 -26.47
CA LYS A 417 -17.24 -14.66 -27.49
C LYS A 417 -18.69 -14.37 -27.88
N ASN A 418 -19.56 -14.09 -26.91
CA ASN A 418 -20.99 -13.86 -27.12
C ASN A 418 -21.34 -12.44 -27.58
N ALA A 419 -20.43 -11.48 -27.45
CA ALA A 419 -20.66 -10.12 -27.90
C ALA A 419 -20.81 -10.01 -29.42
N GLU A 420 -21.81 -9.25 -29.88
CA GLU A 420 -22.00 -8.92 -31.30
C GLU A 420 -20.93 -7.95 -31.79
N ASN A 421 -20.58 -6.97 -30.95
CA ASN A 421 -19.54 -5.97 -31.19
C ASN A 421 -18.37 -6.19 -30.22
N LYS A 422 -17.21 -6.57 -30.74
CA LYS A 422 -16.02 -6.87 -29.93
C LYS A 422 -15.39 -5.62 -29.33
N ASP A 423 -15.45 -4.49 -30.04
CA ASP A 423 -14.89 -3.23 -29.55
C ASP A 423 -15.70 -2.70 -28.35
N GLU A 424 -17.03 -2.81 -28.42
CA GLU A 424 -17.93 -2.47 -27.31
C GLU A 424 -17.75 -3.43 -26.12
N ALA A 425 -17.52 -4.72 -26.38
CA ALA A 425 -17.27 -5.68 -25.32
C ALA A 425 -16.01 -5.35 -24.50
N ILE A 426 -14.96 -4.87 -25.16
CA ILE A 426 -13.71 -4.45 -24.50
C ILE A 426 -13.97 -3.24 -23.59
N ILE A 427 -14.73 -2.26 -24.09
CA ILE A 427 -15.13 -1.09 -23.29
C ILE A 427 -15.94 -1.53 -22.08
N GLU A 428 -16.97 -2.37 -22.27
CA GLU A 428 -17.82 -2.86 -21.18
C GLU A 428 -17.05 -3.72 -20.15
N MET A 429 -16.02 -4.46 -20.57
CA MET A 429 -15.14 -5.19 -19.66
C MET A 429 -14.30 -4.25 -18.80
N ILE A 430 -13.63 -3.29 -19.43
CA ILE A 430 -12.75 -2.35 -18.73
C ILE A 430 -13.56 -1.45 -17.80
N GLU A 431 -14.71 -0.98 -18.25
CA GLU A 431 -15.60 -0.08 -17.51
C GLU A 431 -16.64 -0.83 -16.66
N MET A 432 -16.44 -2.13 -16.40
CA MET A 432 -17.39 -2.98 -15.68
C MET A 432 -17.70 -2.42 -14.28
N ASN A 433 -18.98 -2.08 -14.07
CA ASN A 433 -19.49 -1.45 -12.86
C ASN A 433 -20.70 -2.20 -12.24
N ASP A 434 -21.14 -3.29 -12.88
CA ASP A 434 -22.19 -4.19 -12.43
C ASP A 434 -21.77 -5.66 -12.65
N PRO A 435 -21.17 -6.30 -11.64
CA PRO A 435 -20.58 -7.63 -11.79
C PRO A 435 -21.62 -8.72 -12.06
N ILE A 436 -22.82 -8.61 -11.47
CA ILE A 436 -23.89 -9.60 -11.65
C ILE A 436 -24.46 -9.51 -13.07
N ARG A 437 -24.71 -8.29 -13.56
CA ARG A 437 -25.18 -8.11 -14.93
C ARG A 437 -24.13 -8.53 -15.96
N PHE A 438 -22.86 -8.24 -15.71
CA PHE A 438 -21.76 -8.70 -16.55
C PHE A 438 -21.72 -10.23 -16.64
N LEU A 439 -21.78 -10.92 -15.49
CA LEU A 439 -21.86 -12.38 -15.43
C LEU A 439 -23.08 -12.92 -16.21
N GLN A 440 -24.25 -12.31 -16.07
CA GLN A 440 -25.45 -12.73 -16.81
C GLN A 440 -25.27 -12.56 -18.33
N LYS A 441 -24.80 -11.40 -18.78
CA LYS A 441 -24.55 -11.10 -20.21
C LYS A 441 -23.49 -12.02 -20.81
N SER A 442 -22.50 -12.47 -20.03
CA SER A 442 -21.48 -13.40 -20.51
C SER A 442 -22.05 -14.76 -20.92
N ASN A 443 -23.24 -15.11 -20.42
CA ASN A 443 -23.83 -16.45 -20.46
C ASN A 443 -22.97 -17.58 -19.86
N TYR A 444 -21.94 -17.24 -19.08
CA TYR A 444 -21.02 -18.23 -18.51
C TYR A 444 -21.73 -19.21 -17.57
N ASP A 445 -22.71 -18.75 -16.77
CA ASP A 445 -23.47 -19.65 -15.89
C ASP A 445 -24.30 -20.67 -16.68
N GLN A 446 -24.93 -20.28 -17.79
CA GLN A 446 -25.78 -21.18 -18.57
C GLN A 446 -25.00 -22.07 -19.55
N LYS A 447 -23.73 -21.74 -19.83
CA LYS A 447 -22.83 -22.57 -20.63
C LYS A 447 -22.62 -23.92 -19.95
N LYS A 448 -22.74 -24.99 -20.75
CA LYS A 448 -22.31 -26.33 -20.33
C LYS A 448 -20.79 -26.37 -20.22
N LYS A 449 -20.31 -26.60 -19.00
CA LYS A 449 -18.89 -26.72 -18.66
C LYS A 449 -18.40 -28.15 -18.93
N GLN A 450 -17.13 -28.29 -19.31
CA GLN A 450 -16.54 -29.59 -19.67
C GLN A 450 -16.15 -30.41 -18.45
#